data_AF-A0A841L1D9-F1
#
_entry.id   AF-A0A841L1D9-F1
#
_cell.length_a   1.000
_cell.length_b   1.000
_cell.length_c   1.000
_cell.angle_alpha   90.00
_cell.angle_beta   90.00
_cell.angle_gamma   90.00
#
_symmetry.space_group_name_H-M   'P 1'
#
loop_
_entity.id
_entity.type
_entity.pdbx_description
1 polymer ?
#
loop_
_entity_poly.entity_id
_entity_poly.type
_entity_poly.pdbx_seq_one_letter_code
_entity_poly.pdbx_strand_id
1 'polypeptide(L)'
;MPSASLQWARLINDKKDIPEIFTSCLSQILGDAITLPYLIYAPQDTWRGQTIHDKLLFTHNNNAYILENSNGSIMVFCHAFEDIITIEHGKILLYSWIRIESMIDDKVIHSIFQYNTVVESFFKEIMQTIRNSIVSKKIKANPNDKHGNFFSIEDLTCRLENYTKSCLLPYQKVASAVFQPAIFKRSWLISKDLLIPNQLLILTSEELIIYKEEFEKADISKFGGIWSYIPLNKIRSLERIVDTSASLIVLSIQFYGSKKINLSYPLTRSDDVSSLISQINAHIR
;
A
#
# COMPACT_ATOMS: atom_id res chain seq x y z
N MET A 1 3.99 0.59 -33.51
CA MET A 1 3.80 -0.06 -32.19
C MET A 1 2.61 -1.00 -32.34
N PRO A 2 2.81 -2.32 -32.31
CA PRO A 2 1.69 -3.26 -32.30
C PRO A 2 0.87 -3.00 -31.02
N SER A 3 -0.45 -3.11 -31.09
CA SER A 3 -1.36 -2.81 -29.99
C SER A 3 -1.02 -3.63 -28.73
N ALA A 4 -0.36 -2.98 -27.77
CA ALA A 4 0.22 -3.55 -26.55
C ALA A 4 -0.82 -3.98 -25.49
N SER A 5 -2.11 -4.09 -25.83
CA SER A 5 -3.18 -4.36 -24.86
C SER A 5 -3.15 -5.77 -24.27
N LEU A 6 -2.49 -6.72 -24.95
CA LEU A 6 -2.33 -8.10 -24.46
C LEU A 6 -1.17 -8.26 -23.45
N GLN A 7 -0.33 -7.24 -23.28
CA GLN A 7 0.82 -7.27 -22.36
C GLN A 7 0.52 -6.63 -20.99
N TRP A 8 -0.67 -6.05 -20.81
CA TRP A 8 -1.04 -5.39 -19.57
C TRP A 8 -2.00 -6.23 -18.74
N ALA A 9 -2.06 -5.94 -17.45
CA ALA A 9 -3.05 -6.55 -16.60
C ALA A 9 -4.47 -6.20 -17.08
N ARG A 10 -5.38 -7.16 -17.00
CA ARG A 10 -6.75 -7.04 -17.51
C ARG A 10 -7.75 -7.73 -16.60
N LEU A 11 -8.99 -7.26 -16.64
CA LEU A 11 -10.11 -7.91 -15.99
C LEU A 11 -10.54 -9.15 -16.77
N ILE A 12 -10.81 -10.23 -16.04
CA ILE A 12 -11.38 -11.46 -16.58
C ILE A 12 -12.87 -11.47 -16.23
N ASN A 13 -13.71 -11.26 -17.23
CA ASN A 13 -15.17 -11.17 -17.06
C ASN A 13 -15.91 -12.48 -17.41
N ASP A 14 -15.26 -13.35 -18.17
CA ASP A 14 -15.83 -14.61 -18.66
C ASP A 14 -14.87 -15.76 -18.36
N LYS A 15 -15.41 -16.95 -18.06
CA LYS A 15 -14.63 -18.15 -17.77
C LYS A 15 -13.71 -18.54 -18.94
N LYS A 16 -14.13 -18.27 -20.18
CA LYS A 16 -13.31 -18.55 -21.37
C LYS A 16 -12.04 -17.70 -21.49
N ASP A 17 -12.00 -16.57 -20.78
CA ASP A 17 -10.87 -15.63 -20.82
C ASP A 17 -9.80 -15.95 -19.76
N ILE A 18 -10.08 -16.92 -18.88
CA ILE A 18 -9.13 -17.42 -17.88
C ILE A 18 -7.99 -18.15 -18.62
N PRO A 19 -6.72 -17.78 -18.39
CA PRO A 19 -5.61 -18.53 -18.95
C PRO A 19 -5.63 -20.00 -18.47
N GLU A 20 -5.49 -20.93 -19.41
CA GLU A 20 -5.62 -22.38 -19.17
C GLU A 20 -4.75 -22.87 -18.00
N ILE A 21 -3.55 -22.29 -17.85
CA ILE A 21 -2.60 -22.59 -16.76
C ILE A 21 -3.18 -22.37 -15.35
N PHE A 22 -4.17 -21.49 -15.19
CA PHE A 22 -4.81 -21.21 -13.90
C PHE A 22 -6.14 -21.94 -13.72
N THR A 23 -6.74 -22.49 -14.78
CA THR A 23 -8.12 -23.03 -14.74
C THR A 23 -8.30 -24.13 -13.70
N SER A 24 -7.36 -25.09 -13.62
CA SER A 24 -7.41 -26.19 -12.65
C SER A 24 -7.35 -25.68 -11.21
N CYS A 25 -6.37 -24.83 -10.90
CA CYS A 25 -6.19 -24.26 -9.56
C CYS A 25 -7.37 -23.37 -9.16
N LEU A 26 -7.85 -22.53 -10.08
CA LEU A 26 -8.99 -21.66 -9.83
C LEU A 26 -10.27 -22.47 -9.57
N SER A 27 -10.48 -23.58 -10.29
CA SER A 27 -11.63 -24.46 -10.08
C SER A 27 -11.58 -25.13 -8.70
N GLN A 28 -10.40 -25.48 -8.21
CA GLN A 28 -10.23 -26.01 -6.85
C GLN A 28 -10.55 -24.98 -5.77
N ILE A 29 -10.16 -23.71 -5.98
CA ILE A 29 -10.39 -22.63 -5.02
C ILE A 29 -11.85 -22.17 -5.01
N LEU A 30 -12.44 -21.98 -6.20
CA LEU A 30 -13.80 -21.47 -6.35
C LEU A 30 -14.88 -22.56 -6.18
N GLY A 31 -14.52 -23.84 -6.36
CA GLY A 31 -15.48 -24.95 -6.34
C GLY A 31 -16.62 -24.75 -7.33
N ASP A 32 -17.86 -25.00 -6.87
CA ASP A 32 -19.08 -24.86 -7.66
C ASP A 32 -19.62 -23.42 -7.72
N ALA A 33 -18.78 -22.39 -7.50
CA ALA A 33 -19.21 -21.00 -7.55
C ALA A 33 -19.89 -20.68 -8.89
N ILE A 34 -21.15 -20.24 -8.78
CA ILE A 34 -22.00 -19.92 -9.94
C ILE A 34 -21.44 -18.70 -10.69
N THR A 35 -20.91 -17.73 -9.97
CA THR A 35 -20.40 -16.47 -10.52
C THR A 35 -18.90 -16.35 -10.35
N LEU A 36 -18.25 -15.89 -11.41
CA LEU A 36 -16.83 -15.59 -11.40
C LEU A 36 -16.56 -14.35 -10.51
N PRO A 37 -15.60 -14.40 -9.56
CA PRO A 37 -15.25 -13.23 -8.76
C PRO A 37 -14.55 -12.17 -9.60
N TYR A 38 -14.34 -10.98 -9.02
CA TYR A 38 -13.53 -9.93 -9.63
C TYR A 38 -12.08 -10.41 -9.76
N LEU A 39 -11.67 -10.71 -11.00
CA LEU A 39 -10.37 -11.30 -11.32
C LEU A 39 -9.54 -10.37 -12.19
N ILE A 40 -8.29 -10.20 -11.79
CA ILE A 40 -7.29 -9.48 -12.57
C ILE A 40 -6.20 -10.47 -12.97
N TYR A 41 -5.97 -10.59 -14.26
CA TYR A 41 -4.86 -11.34 -14.82
C TYR A 41 -3.77 -10.38 -15.29
N ALA A 42 -2.52 -10.61 -14.87
CA ALA A 42 -1.34 -9.97 -15.42
C ALA A 42 -0.50 -11.01 -16.16
N PRO A 43 -0.25 -10.83 -17.47
CA PRO A 43 0.62 -11.73 -18.21
C PRO A 43 2.07 -11.56 -17.79
N GLN A 44 2.89 -12.56 -18.12
CA GLN A 44 4.34 -12.48 -17.98
C GLN A 44 4.90 -11.26 -18.73
N ASP A 45 5.79 -10.52 -18.06
CA ASP A 45 6.46 -9.34 -18.62
C ASP A 45 7.92 -9.26 -18.14
N THR A 46 8.67 -8.33 -18.68
CA THR A 46 10.04 -8.01 -18.25
C THR A 46 10.14 -6.54 -17.89
N TRP A 47 10.50 -6.25 -16.65
CA TRP A 47 10.68 -4.88 -16.18
C TRP A 47 12.05 -4.70 -15.54
N ARG A 48 12.82 -3.71 -16.00
CA ARG A 48 14.19 -3.43 -15.53
C ARG A 48 15.09 -4.68 -15.48
N GLY A 49 14.94 -5.59 -16.45
CA GLY A 49 15.70 -6.83 -16.53
C GLY A 49 15.25 -7.95 -15.57
N GLN A 50 14.17 -7.75 -14.81
CA GLN A 50 13.55 -8.78 -13.99
C GLN A 50 12.34 -9.38 -14.73
N THR A 51 12.23 -10.69 -14.70
CA THR A 51 11.05 -11.41 -15.20
C THR A 51 9.92 -11.28 -14.18
N ILE A 52 8.78 -10.76 -14.62
CA ILE A 52 7.52 -10.77 -13.88
C ILE A 52 6.72 -11.95 -14.44
N HIS A 53 6.40 -12.92 -13.59
CA HIS A 53 5.64 -14.11 -13.97
C HIS A 53 4.16 -13.81 -14.24
N ASP A 54 3.46 -14.71 -14.94
CA ASP A 54 2.01 -14.62 -15.05
C ASP A 54 1.38 -14.67 -13.66
N LYS A 55 0.46 -13.76 -13.38
CA LYS A 55 -0.22 -13.68 -12.10
C LYS A 55 -1.72 -13.48 -12.26
N LEU A 56 -2.47 -14.02 -11.31
CA LEU A 56 -3.90 -13.86 -11.22
C LEU A 56 -4.26 -13.44 -9.79
N LEU A 57 -4.95 -12.31 -9.64
CA LEU A 57 -5.33 -11.70 -8.36
C LEU A 57 -6.85 -11.60 -8.28
N PHE A 58 -7.41 -12.03 -7.16
CA PHE A 58 -8.85 -11.96 -6.91
C PHE A 58 -9.15 -12.01 -5.41
N THR A 59 -10.41 -11.78 -5.07
CA THR A 59 -10.92 -11.98 -3.72
C THR A 59 -12.06 -12.99 -3.72
N HIS A 60 -12.08 -13.87 -2.72
CA HIS A 60 -13.13 -14.88 -2.55
C HIS A 60 -13.21 -15.32 -1.08
N ASN A 61 -14.42 -15.46 -0.53
CA ASN A 61 -14.67 -15.93 0.84
C ASN A 61 -13.79 -15.26 1.92
N ASN A 62 -13.70 -13.93 1.93
CA ASN A 62 -12.84 -13.15 2.83
C ASN A 62 -11.33 -13.43 2.74
N ASN A 63 -10.87 -13.88 1.57
CA ASN A 63 -9.45 -14.04 1.28
C ASN A 63 -9.08 -13.25 0.02
N ALA A 64 -7.85 -12.74 -0.02
CA ALA A 64 -7.18 -12.33 -1.25
C ALA A 64 -6.29 -13.47 -1.73
N TYR A 65 -6.42 -13.83 -3.01
CA TYR A 65 -5.63 -14.87 -3.64
C TYR A 65 -4.71 -14.26 -4.69
N ILE A 66 -3.45 -14.67 -4.68
CA ILE A 66 -2.51 -14.43 -5.78
C ILE A 66 -2.01 -15.78 -6.26
N LEU A 67 -2.31 -16.10 -7.52
CA LEU A 67 -1.75 -17.25 -8.22
C LEU A 67 -0.59 -16.76 -9.07
N GLU A 68 0.57 -17.43 -8.97
CA GLU A 68 1.76 -17.07 -9.74
C GLU A 68 2.30 -18.29 -10.49
N ASN A 69 2.51 -18.15 -11.80
CA ASN A 69 3.10 -19.19 -12.63
C ASN A 69 4.63 -19.11 -12.60
N SER A 70 5.27 -19.91 -11.75
CA SER A 70 6.72 -20.04 -11.73
C SER A 70 7.16 -21.27 -12.51
N ASN A 71 7.64 -21.05 -13.74
CA ASN A 71 8.19 -22.10 -14.62
C ASN A 71 7.24 -23.30 -14.81
N GLY A 72 5.94 -23.05 -14.99
CA GLY A 72 4.93 -24.09 -15.20
C GLY A 72 4.31 -24.66 -13.92
N SER A 73 4.79 -24.25 -12.74
CA SER A 73 4.17 -24.57 -11.46
C SER A 73 3.39 -23.36 -10.94
N ILE A 74 2.13 -23.57 -10.54
CA ILE A 74 1.31 -22.51 -9.94
C ILE A 74 1.56 -22.47 -8.44
N MET A 75 2.11 -21.36 -7.96
CA MET A 75 2.16 -21.04 -6.54
C MET A 75 0.87 -20.32 -6.14
N VAL A 76 0.31 -20.68 -5.00
CA VAL A 76 -0.94 -20.11 -4.46
C VAL A 76 -0.63 -19.36 -3.17
N PHE A 77 -0.80 -18.06 -3.18
CA PHE A 77 -0.73 -17.22 -1.99
C PHE A 77 -2.15 -16.88 -1.54
N CYS A 78 -2.54 -17.33 -0.35
CA CYS A 78 -3.82 -17.03 0.26
C CYS A 78 -3.61 -16.08 1.45
N HIS A 79 -4.30 -14.95 1.42
CA HIS A 79 -4.25 -13.94 2.48
C HIS A 79 -5.67 -13.76 3.03
N ALA A 80 -5.97 -14.44 4.14
CA ALA A 80 -7.19 -14.18 4.89
C ALA A 80 -7.21 -12.73 5.33
N PHE A 81 -8.34 -12.05 5.12
CA PHE A 81 -8.44 -10.61 5.39
C PHE A 81 -8.13 -10.29 6.85
N GLU A 82 -8.58 -11.13 7.78
CA GLU A 82 -8.31 -10.97 9.20
C GLU A 82 -6.82 -11.07 9.55
N ASP A 83 -6.02 -11.77 8.74
CA ASP A 83 -4.60 -11.98 8.96
C ASP A 83 -3.72 -10.92 8.29
N ILE A 84 -4.28 -10.08 7.41
CA ILE A 84 -3.54 -9.02 6.73
C ILE A 84 -3.07 -7.98 7.75
N ILE A 85 -1.75 -7.76 7.77
CA ILE A 85 -1.06 -6.82 8.66
C ILE A 85 -0.85 -5.48 7.96
N THR A 86 -0.46 -5.53 6.68
CA THR A 86 -0.23 -4.33 5.87
C THR A 86 -0.58 -4.60 4.41
N ILE A 87 -1.11 -3.57 3.74
CA ILE A 87 -1.21 -3.53 2.29
C ILE A 87 -0.35 -2.37 1.83
N GLU A 88 0.56 -2.62 0.91
CA GLU A 88 1.36 -1.60 0.27
C GLU A 88 0.94 -1.47 -1.19
N HIS A 89 0.79 -0.25 -1.65
CA HIS A 89 0.58 0.10 -3.04
C HIS A 89 1.72 1.03 -3.45
N GLY A 90 2.55 0.60 -4.39
CA GLY A 90 3.62 1.42 -4.94
C GLY A 90 3.32 1.80 -6.37
N LYS A 91 3.68 3.03 -6.74
CA LYS A 91 3.54 3.57 -8.08
C LYS A 91 4.75 4.39 -8.41
N ILE A 92 5.49 4.02 -9.44
CA ILE A 92 6.67 4.73 -9.94
C ILE A 92 6.57 4.75 -11.46
N LEU A 93 6.30 5.91 -12.05
CA LEU A 93 6.08 6.06 -13.48
C LEU A 93 5.03 5.06 -14.00
N LEU A 94 5.40 4.19 -14.94
CA LEU A 94 4.55 3.16 -15.54
C LEU A 94 4.57 1.82 -14.79
N TYR A 95 5.32 1.73 -13.69
CA TYR A 95 5.41 0.53 -12.87
C TYR A 95 4.64 0.73 -11.56
N SER A 96 3.73 -0.19 -11.27
CA SER A 96 3.00 -0.21 -10.02
C SER A 96 3.02 -1.62 -9.43
N TRP A 97 2.82 -1.71 -8.12
CA TRP A 97 2.67 -2.98 -7.44
C TRP A 97 1.73 -2.87 -6.26
N ILE A 98 1.10 -4.00 -5.93
CA ILE A 98 0.44 -4.21 -4.65
C ILE A 98 1.20 -5.30 -3.91
N ARG A 99 1.57 -5.03 -2.68
CA ARG A 99 2.15 -6.01 -1.76
C ARG A 99 1.19 -6.23 -0.61
N ILE A 100 0.85 -7.48 -0.38
CA ILE A 100 0.00 -7.89 0.75
C ILE A 100 0.88 -8.66 1.73
N GLU A 101 0.81 -8.31 3.00
CA GLU A 101 1.49 -9.05 4.06
C GLU A 101 0.48 -9.55 5.08
N SER A 102 0.59 -10.83 5.41
CA SER A 102 -0.28 -11.50 6.37
C SER A 102 0.51 -12.27 7.42
N MET A 103 -0.10 -12.46 8.59
CA MET A 103 0.38 -13.37 9.62
C MET A 103 -0.21 -14.76 9.40
N ILE A 104 0.60 -15.78 9.18
CA ILE A 104 0.15 -17.18 9.15
C ILE A 104 1.11 -18.00 10.01
N ASP A 105 0.59 -18.72 11.00
CA ASP A 105 1.37 -19.55 11.93
C ASP A 105 2.58 -18.81 12.52
N ASP A 106 2.35 -17.60 13.04
CA ASP A 106 3.35 -16.67 13.60
C ASP A 106 4.46 -16.22 12.64
N LYS A 107 4.29 -16.45 11.33
CA LYS A 107 5.20 -16.00 10.27
C LYS A 107 4.54 -14.95 9.40
N VAL A 108 5.30 -13.90 9.08
CA VAL A 108 4.90 -12.94 8.06
C VAL A 108 5.16 -13.55 6.70
N ILE A 109 4.10 -13.80 5.95
CA ILE A 109 4.20 -14.08 4.52
C ILE A 109 3.87 -12.81 3.74
N HIS A 110 4.45 -12.69 2.55
CA HIS A 110 4.15 -11.59 1.66
C HIS A 110 4.00 -12.08 0.23
N SER A 111 3.15 -11.40 -0.52
CA SER A 111 2.99 -11.58 -1.95
C SER A 111 3.00 -10.21 -2.63
N ILE A 112 3.51 -10.18 -3.86
CA ILE A 112 3.60 -8.95 -4.66
C ILE A 112 2.93 -9.19 -6.01
N PHE A 113 2.06 -8.28 -6.40
CA PHE A 113 1.43 -8.23 -7.72
C PHE A 113 1.90 -6.98 -8.45
N GLN A 114 2.75 -7.16 -9.47
CA GLN A 114 3.23 -6.08 -10.33
C GLN A 114 2.31 -5.86 -11.52
N TYR A 115 2.15 -4.62 -11.95
CA TYR A 115 1.36 -4.26 -13.12
C TYR A 115 1.77 -2.91 -13.70
N ASN A 116 1.30 -2.63 -14.92
CA ASN A 116 1.46 -1.33 -15.54
C ASN A 116 0.51 -0.30 -14.93
N THR A 117 1.02 0.87 -14.51
CA THR A 117 0.23 1.95 -13.89
C THR A 117 -1.00 2.37 -14.72
N VAL A 118 -0.99 2.21 -16.04
CA VAL A 118 -2.13 2.55 -16.92
C VAL A 118 -3.41 1.82 -16.53
N VAL A 119 -3.31 0.64 -15.92
CA VAL A 119 -4.45 -0.20 -15.51
C VAL A 119 -4.71 -0.20 -14.00
N GLU A 120 -4.18 0.79 -13.27
CA GLU A 120 -4.35 0.96 -11.81
C GLU A 120 -5.83 0.94 -11.37
N SER A 121 -6.75 1.41 -12.21
CA SER A 121 -8.18 1.44 -11.90
C SER A 121 -8.77 0.06 -11.60
N PHE A 122 -8.24 -1.02 -12.20
CA PHE A 122 -8.69 -2.39 -11.93
C PHE A 122 -8.34 -2.82 -10.50
N PHE A 123 -7.20 -2.38 -9.99
CA PHE A 123 -6.73 -2.79 -8.67
C PHE A 123 -7.39 -2.02 -7.53
N LYS A 124 -7.93 -0.82 -7.81
CA LYS A 124 -8.62 0.00 -6.82
C LYS A 124 -9.77 -0.76 -6.15
N GLU A 125 -10.54 -1.53 -6.91
CA GLU A 125 -11.68 -2.29 -6.39
C GLU A 125 -11.24 -3.41 -5.43
N ILE A 126 -10.19 -4.15 -5.79
CA ILE A 126 -9.60 -5.18 -4.92
C ILE A 126 -9.03 -4.55 -3.64
N MET A 127 -8.23 -3.49 -3.76
CA MET A 127 -7.68 -2.81 -2.58
C MET A 127 -8.78 -2.29 -1.66
N GLN A 128 -9.85 -1.69 -2.21
CA GLN A 128 -10.99 -1.24 -1.42
C GLN A 128 -11.72 -2.41 -0.77
N THR A 129 -11.94 -3.51 -1.49
CA THR A 129 -12.60 -4.70 -0.95
C THR A 129 -11.83 -5.27 0.23
N ILE A 130 -10.52 -5.46 0.07
CA ILE A 130 -9.65 -5.95 1.13
C ILE A 130 -9.67 -4.95 2.30
N ARG A 131 -9.39 -3.66 2.07
CA ARG A 131 -9.35 -2.66 3.16
C ARG A 131 -10.69 -2.56 3.90
N ASN A 132 -11.81 -2.48 3.19
CA ASN A 132 -13.16 -2.43 3.77
C ASN A 132 -13.54 -3.67 4.59
N SER A 133 -12.88 -4.80 4.37
CA SER A 133 -13.10 -6.01 5.14
C SER A 133 -12.28 -6.05 6.43
N ILE A 134 -11.09 -5.44 6.41
CA ILE A 134 -10.18 -5.41 7.56
C ILE A 134 -10.62 -4.36 8.57
N VAL A 135 -11.00 -3.18 8.06
CA VAL A 135 -11.51 -2.09 8.91
C VAL A 135 -12.98 -2.34 9.23
N SER A 136 -13.39 -2.05 10.46
CA SER A 136 -14.73 -2.43 10.93
C SER A 136 -15.81 -1.62 10.20
N LYS A 137 -16.74 -2.30 9.50
CA LYS A 137 -17.91 -1.72 8.80
C LYS A 137 -18.94 -1.00 9.70
N LYS A 138 -18.56 -0.57 10.91
CA LYS A 138 -19.50 0.02 11.88
C LYS A 138 -20.09 1.35 11.41
N ILE A 139 -19.55 1.98 10.37
CA ILE A 139 -20.04 3.26 9.86
C ILE A 139 -20.48 3.10 8.41
N LYS A 140 -21.80 3.13 8.16
CA LYS A 140 -22.34 3.29 6.80
C LYS A 140 -21.88 4.65 6.28
N ALA A 141 -21.00 4.64 5.28
CA ALA A 141 -20.55 5.83 4.58
C ALA A 141 -21.77 6.62 4.04
N ASN A 142 -21.87 7.90 4.35
CA ASN A 142 -22.64 8.80 3.50
C ASN A 142 -21.69 9.27 2.37
N PRO A 143 -21.96 9.00 1.09
CA PRO A 143 -21.11 9.45 -0.01
C PRO A 143 -20.95 10.99 -0.09
N ASN A 144 -21.79 11.75 0.64
CA ASN A 144 -21.69 13.20 0.78
C ASN A 144 -20.89 13.67 2.01
N ASP A 145 -20.42 12.76 2.88
CA ASP A 145 -19.52 13.13 3.97
C ASP A 145 -18.17 13.53 3.36
N LYS A 146 -17.94 14.84 3.25
CA LYS A 146 -16.65 15.38 2.85
C LYS A 146 -15.59 14.81 3.80
N HIS A 147 -14.51 14.26 3.24
CA HIS A 147 -13.32 13.95 4.03
C HIS A 147 -12.97 15.18 4.89
N GLY A 148 -12.65 14.97 6.16
CA GLY A 148 -12.34 16.06 7.10
C GLY A 148 -11.35 17.07 6.50
N ASN A 149 -11.43 18.33 6.93
CA ASN A 149 -10.62 19.41 6.36
C ASN A 149 -9.12 19.11 6.47
N PHE A 150 -8.52 18.63 5.38
CA PHE A 150 -7.07 18.49 5.19
C PHE A 150 -6.33 19.84 5.15
N PHE A 151 -7.07 20.92 4.93
CA PHE A 151 -6.56 22.23 4.54
C PHE A 151 -5.82 23.00 5.65
N SER A 152 -5.61 22.40 6.83
CA SER A 152 -4.80 23.01 7.90
C SER A 152 -3.35 22.53 7.93
N ILE A 153 -2.94 21.62 7.05
CA ILE A 153 -1.53 21.22 6.95
C ILE A 153 -0.80 22.27 6.12
N GLU A 154 -0.21 23.25 6.80
CA GLU A 154 0.75 24.17 6.20
C GLU A 154 1.84 23.36 5.49
N ASP A 155 2.20 23.78 4.27
CA ASP A 155 3.20 23.15 3.38
C ASP A 155 2.77 21.93 2.55
N LEU A 156 1.51 21.47 2.62
CA LEU A 156 1.07 20.36 1.76
C LEU A 156 0.96 20.82 0.30
N THR A 157 1.79 20.27 -0.58
CA THR A 157 1.67 20.58 -2.02
C THR A 157 0.35 20.04 -2.58
N CYS A 158 -0.25 20.72 -3.57
CA CYS A 158 -1.47 20.27 -4.26
C CYS A 158 -1.39 18.81 -4.77
N ARG A 159 -0.19 18.36 -5.17
CA ARG A 159 0.06 16.96 -5.55
C ARG A 159 -0.19 15.99 -4.38
N LEU A 160 0.34 16.30 -3.20
CA LEU A 160 0.18 15.49 -1.99
C LEU A 160 -1.26 15.52 -1.47
N GLU A 161 -1.96 16.66 -1.62
CA GLU A 161 -3.39 16.73 -1.33
C GLU A 161 -4.20 15.76 -2.19
N ASN A 162 -3.92 15.71 -3.50
CA ASN A 162 -4.61 14.80 -4.41
C ASN A 162 -4.30 13.33 -4.08
N TYR A 163 -3.05 13.01 -3.75
CA TYR A 163 -2.68 11.67 -3.29
C TYR A 163 -3.42 11.28 -2.00
N THR A 164 -3.50 12.20 -1.07
CA THR A 164 -4.19 12.01 0.20
C THR A 164 -5.68 11.73 0.00
N LYS A 165 -6.35 12.47 -0.89
CA LYS A 165 -7.75 12.21 -1.24
C LYS A 165 -7.94 10.84 -1.90
N SER A 166 -6.99 10.41 -2.73
CA SER A 166 -7.07 9.13 -3.43
C SER A 166 -6.82 7.90 -2.56
N CYS A 167 -6.09 8.05 -1.45
CA CYS A 167 -5.71 6.93 -0.60
C CYS A 167 -6.76 6.59 0.47
N LEU A 168 -7.68 7.50 0.80
CA LEU A 168 -8.76 7.25 1.75
C LEU A 168 -9.86 6.35 1.20
N LEU A 169 -10.47 5.56 2.07
CA LEU A 169 -11.75 4.92 1.79
C LEU A 169 -12.88 5.98 1.86
N PRO A 170 -14.00 5.80 1.14
CA PRO A 170 -15.05 6.81 1.06
C PRO A 170 -15.63 7.30 2.40
N TYR A 171 -15.69 6.46 3.43
CA TYR A 171 -16.21 6.83 4.77
C TYR A 171 -15.15 7.36 5.73
N GLN A 172 -13.86 7.28 5.37
CA GLN A 172 -12.81 7.57 6.32
C GLN A 172 -12.71 9.07 6.59
N LYS A 173 -12.64 9.37 7.88
CA LYS A 173 -12.32 10.69 8.40
C LYS A 173 -10.89 10.66 8.92
N VAL A 174 -10.15 11.71 8.59
CA VAL A 174 -8.80 11.90 9.11
C VAL A 174 -8.90 12.49 10.50
N ALA A 175 -8.30 11.79 11.46
CA ALA A 175 -8.17 12.26 12.84
C ALA A 175 -6.98 13.20 12.98
N SER A 176 -5.85 12.85 12.35
CA SER A 176 -4.63 13.66 12.36
C SER A 176 -3.74 13.30 11.17
N ALA A 177 -2.86 14.21 10.79
CA ALA A 177 -1.84 13.96 9.78
C ALA A 177 -0.57 14.75 10.09
N VAL A 178 0.58 14.14 9.79
CA VAL A 178 1.90 14.76 9.95
C VAL A 178 2.63 14.68 8.62
N PHE A 179 2.86 15.83 8.01
CA PHE A 179 3.65 15.96 6.80
C PHE A 179 5.10 16.31 7.15
N GLN A 180 6.04 15.58 6.54
CA GLN A 180 7.46 15.87 6.58
C GLN A 180 7.97 16.12 5.16
N PRO A 181 8.35 17.37 4.83
CA PRO A 181 8.97 17.66 3.54
C PRO A 181 10.35 17.02 3.43
N ALA A 182 10.80 16.81 2.19
CA ALA A 182 12.10 16.24 1.91
C ALA A 182 13.24 17.10 2.53
N ILE A 183 14.12 16.46 3.30
CA ILE A 183 15.31 17.09 3.86
C ILE A 183 16.51 16.66 3.03
N PHE A 184 17.30 17.63 2.59
CA PHE A 184 18.53 17.42 1.85
C PHE A 184 19.74 17.83 2.70
N LYS A 185 20.78 17.01 2.71
CA LYS A 185 22.08 17.39 3.24
C LYS A 185 22.73 18.37 2.26
N ARG A 186 23.11 19.54 2.76
CA ARG A 186 23.83 20.55 1.98
C ARG A 186 25.29 20.07 1.82
N SER A 187 25.67 19.62 0.62
CA SER A 187 27.08 19.43 0.28
C SER A 187 27.66 20.74 -0.29
N TRP A 188 28.98 20.92 -0.17
CA TRP A 188 29.63 22.20 -0.41
C TRP A 188 29.73 22.59 -1.90
N LEU A 189 29.46 21.68 -2.86
CA LEU A 189 29.71 21.99 -4.28
C LEU A 189 28.53 21.82 -5.23
N ILE A 190 27.93 20.65 -5.50
CA ILE A 190 26.87 20.55 -6.56
C ILE A 190 25.79 19.48 -6.26
N SER A 191 26.03 18.53 -5.35
CA SER A 191 25.06 17.48 -5.01
C SER A 191 24.25 17.82 -3.75
N LYS A 192 22.93 17.62 -3.82
CA LYS A 192 22.07 17.56 -2.63
C LYS A 192 21.80 16.10 -2.34
N ASP A 193 22.40 15.56 -1.29
CA ASP A 193 22.10 14.20 -0.86
C ASP A 193 20.76 14.23 -0.12
N LEU A 194 19.79 13.46 -0.59
CA LEU A 194 18.53 13.31 0.13
C LEU A 194 18.78 12.59 1.46
N LEU A 195 18.40 13.22 2.57
CA LEU A 195 18.46 12.64 3.91
C LEU A 195 17.14 11.98 4.28
N ILE A 196 16.02 12.68 4.06
CA ILE A 196 14.66 12.20 4.36
C ILE A 196 13.78 12.55 3.15
N PRO A 197 13.05 11.59 2.54
CA PRO A 197 12.11 11.87 1.46
C PRO A 197 10.88 12.64 1.96
N ASN A 198 10.06 13.15 1.02
CA ASN A 198 8.72 13.58 1.40
C ASN A 198 7.96 12.37 1.97
N GLN A 199 7.41 12.53 3.17
CA GLN A 199 6.58 11.51 3.78
C GLN A 199 5.38 12.16 4.46
N LEU A 200 4.26 11.45 4.44
CA LEU A 200 3.02 11.89 5.05
C LEU A 200 2.43 10.73 5.85
N LEU A 201 2.17 10.98 7.13
CA LEU A 201 1.41 10.07 7.98
C LEU A 201 -0.01 10.57 8.12
N ILE A 202 -0.99 9.70 7.94
CA ILE A 202 -2.41 10.01 8.08
C ILE A 202 -3.00 9.00 9.05
N LEU A 203 -3.52 9.48 10.17
CA LEU A 203 -4.29 8.69 11.11
C LEU A 203 -5.77 8.84 10.78
N THR A 204 -6.44 7.72 10.52
CA THR A 204 -7.90 7.64 10.47
C THR A 204 -8.43 6.97 11.74
N SER A 205 -9.74 6.75 11.83
CA SER A 205 -10.32 6.00 12.95
C SER A 205 -9.99 4.50 12.93
N GLU A 206 -9.57 3.94 11.79
CA GLU A 206 -9.44 2.49 11.62
C GLU A 206 -8.05 2.04 11.13
N GLU A 207 -7.33 2.91 10.43
CA GLU A 207 -5.99 2.59 9.92
C GLU A 207 -5.06 3.81 9.95
N LEU A 208 -3.77 3.50 9.99
CA LEU A 208 -2.68 4.40 9.73
C LEU A 208 -2.26 4.26 8.26
N ILE A 209 -2.26 5.37 7.53
CA ILE A 209 -1.81 5.43 6.15
C ILE A 209 -0.47 6.17 6.12
N ILE A 210 0.53 5.53 5.52
CA ILE A 210 1.88 6.07 5.36
C ILE A 210 2.11 6.29 3.88
N TYR A 211 2.39 7.52 3.47
CA TYR A 211 2.90 7.82 2.14
C TYR A 211 4.39 8.16 2.24
N LYS A 212 5.19 7.59 1.33
CA LYS A 212 6.59 7.95 1.12
C LYS A 212 6.81 8.20 -0.37
N GLU A 213 7.42 9.32 -0.70
CA GLU A 213 7.91 9.55 -2.06
C GLU A 213 9.15 8.67 -2.29
N GLU A 214 9.14 7.86 -3.35
CA GLU A 214 10.29 7.05 -3.71
C GLU A 214 11.39 7.94 -4.29
N PHE A 215 12.63 7.70 -3.89
CA PHE A 215 13.79 8.42 -4.38
C PHE A 215 14.92 7.46 -4.78
N GLU A 216 15.13 7.29 -6.09
CA GLU A 216 16.37 6.70 -6.59
C GLU A 216 17.44 7.80 -6.74
N LYS A 217 18.65 7.54 -6.25
CA LYS A 217 19.77 8.49 -6.16
C LYS A 217 20.26 9.06 -7.50
N ALA A 218 19.73 8.62 -8.64
CA ALA A 218 20.29 8.90 -9.96
C ALA A 218 19.40 9.72 -10.90
N ASP A 219 18.11 9.90 -10.60
CA ASP A 219 17.21 10.59 -11.53
C ASP A 219 16.28 11.56 -10.82
N ILE A 220 16.32 12.83 -11.23
CA ILE A 220 15.63 13.97 -10.61
C ILE A 220 14.12 13.94 -10.93
N SER A 221 13.66 12.94 -11.70
CA SER A 221 12.26 12.79 -12.10
C SER A 221 11.41 12.20 -10.96
N LYS A 222 10.89 13.13 -10.13
CA LYS A 222 10.00 12.93 -8.97
C LYS A 222 8.62 12.36 -9.35
N PHE A 223 8.54 11.10 -9.76
CA PHE A 223 7.26 10.51 -10.17
C PHE A 223 7.04 9.15 -9.54
N GLY A 224 6.80 9.15 -8.24
CA GLY A 224 6.28 7.97 -7.58
C GLY A 224 5.93 8.15 -6.11
N GLY A 225 5.32 7.13 -5.56
CA GLY A 225 4.91 7.08 -4.16
C GLY A 225 4.66 5.64 -3.73
N ILE A 226 4.89 5.39 -2.46
CA ILE A 226 4.56 4.14 -1.80
C ILE A 226 3.58 4.48 -0.69
N TRP A 227 2.40 3.87 -0.75
CA TRP A 227 1.36 3.96 0.28
C TRP A 227 1.34 2.65 1.06
N SER A 228 1.48 2.71 2.37
CA SER A 228 1.25 1.59 3.27
C SER A 228 -0.03 1.85 4.06
N TYR A 229 -0.97 0.92 3.98
CA TYR A 229 -2.22 0.90 4.72
C TYR A 229 -2.10 -0.11 5.86
N ILE A 230 -2.20 0.38 7.09
CA ILE A 230 -1.94 -0.40 8.29
C ILE A 230 -3.14 -0.30 9.22
N PRO A 231 -3.95 -1.36 9.36
CA PRO A 231 -5.05 -1.38 10.32
C PRO A 231 -4.55 -1.10 11.74
N LEU A 232 -5.25 -0.24 12.49
CA LEU A 232 -4.80 0.17 13.83
C LEU A 232 -4.75 -1.02 14.80
N ASN A 233 -5.68 -1.97 14.67
CA ASN A 233 -5.69 -3.21 15.44
C ASN A 233 -4.50 -4.15 15.14
N LYS A 234 -3.65 -3.83 14.15
CA LYS A 234 -2.42 -4.56 13.82
C LYS A 234 -1.15 -3.86 14.32
N ILE A 235 -1.26 -2.65 14.87
CA ILE A 235 -0.14 -1.94 15.50
C ILE A 235 -0.01 -2.40 16.95
N ARG A 236 1.17 -2.92 17.32
CA ARG A 236 1.43 -3.40 18.69
C ARG A 236 2.05 -2.35 19.60
N SER A 237 2.99 -1.58 19.07
CA SER A 237 3.66 -0.53 19.84
C SER A 237 4.20 0.55 18.93
N LEU A 238 4.35 1.73 19.51
CA LEU A 238 5.02 2.87 18.91
C LEU A 238 6.11 3.36 19.85
N GLU A 239 7.30 3.56 19.30
CA GLU A 239 8.46 4.05 20.04
C GLU A 239 8.96 5.34 19.40
N ARG A 240 9.24 6.32 20.25
CA ARG A 240 9.93 7.56 19.84
C ARG A 240 11.39 7.43 20.25
N ILE A 241 12.27 7.35 19.27
CA ILE A 241 13.72 7.24 19.47
C ILE A 241 14.34 8.58 19.07
N VAL A 242 15.08 9.22 19.98
CA VAL A 242 15.79 10.47 19.70
C VAL A 242 17.21 10.13 19.27
N ASP A 243 17.58 10.47 18.03
CA ASP A 243 18.95 10.40 17.54
C ASP A 243 19.59 11.79 17.67
N THR A 244 20.30 11.99 18.78
CA THR A 244 21.00 13.24 19.07
C THR A 244 22.16 13.49 18.10
N SER A 245 22.76 12.45 17.54
CA SER A 245 23.90 12.58 16.62
C SER A 245 23.46 13.12 15.26
N ALA A 246 22.30 12.69 14.76
CA ALA A 246 21.72 13.15 13.51
C ALA A 246 20.79 14.36 13.67
N SER A 247 20.47 14.76 14.91
CA SER A 247 19.43 15.76 15.21
C SER A 247 18.06 15.35 14.65
N LEU A 248 17.73 14.06 14.76
CA LEU A 248 16.50 13.47 14.25
C LEU A 248 15.71 12.78 15.37
N ILE A 249 14.41 12.60 15.12
CA ILE A 249 13.52 11.74 15.88
C ILE A 249 13.06 10.64 14.93
N VAL A 250 13.15 9.40 15.38
CA VAL A 250 12.65 8.24 14.67
C VAL A 250 11.38 7.76 15.38
N LEU A 251 10.26 7.81 14.66
CA LEU A 251 9.04 7.09 15.02
C LEU A 251 9.19 5.65 14.53
N SER A 252 9.33 4.71 15.45
CA SER A 252 9.33 3.28 15.16
C SER A 252 7.95 2.71 15.45
N ILE A 253 7.34 2.09 14.43
CA ILE A 253 6.01 1.48 14.53
C ILE A 253 6.20 -0.03 14.39
N GLN A 254 5.83 -0.77 15.42
CA GLN A 254 5.93 -2.22 15.44
C GLN A 254 4.57 -2.86 15.19
N PHE A 255 4.55 -3.81 14.27
CA PHE A 255 3.35 -4.58 13.91
C PHE A 255 3.46 -6.01 14.44
N TYR A 256 2.40 -6.79 14.23
CA TYR A 256 2.49 -8.25 14.36
C TYR A 256 3.63 -8.78 13.47
N GLY A 257 4.36 -9.80 13.96
CA GLY A 257 5.41 -10.47 13.18
C GLY A 257 6.79 -9.82 13.23
N SER A 258 7.04 -9.02 14.26
CA SER A 258 8.31 -8.33 14.48
C SER A 258 8.71 -7.34 13.38
N LYS A 259 7.82 -7.06 12.42
CA LYS A 259 8.04 -6.02 11.41
C LYS A 259 8.03 -4.64 12.09
N LYS A 260 8.99 -3.80 11.72
CA LYS A 260 9.08 -2.42 12.15
C LYS A 260 9.13 -1.49 10.94
N ILE A 261 8.39 -0.39 10.99
CA ILE A 261 8.55 0.74 10.08
C ILE A 261 9.13 1.89 10.86
N ASN A 262 10.24 2.43 10.37
CA ASN A 262 10.89 3.61 10.93
C ASN A 262 10.61 4.81 10.04
N LEU A 263 10.26 5.93 10.66
CA LEU A 263 10.00 7.22 10.03
C LEU A 263 10.82 8.28 10.73
N SER A 264 11.67 8.97 9.97
CA SER A 264 12.58 9.97 10.52
C SER A 264 12.00 11.38 10.36
N TYR A 265 12.11 12.18 11.40
CA TYR A 265 11.65 13.56 11.46
C TYR A 265 12.76 14.44 12.06
N PRO A 266 12.87 15.72 11.70
CA PRO A 266 13.73 16.67 12.39
C PRO A 266 13.23 16.89 13.82
N LEU A 267 14.13 17.24 14.74
CA LEU A 267 13.78 17.54 16.14
C LEU A 267 12.69 18.62 16.27
N THR A 268 12.59 19.54 15.31
CA THR A 268 11.56 20.59 15.28
C THR A 268 10.13 20.05 15.15
N ARG A 269 9.95 18.79 14.72
CA ARG A 269 8.66 18.10 14.62
C ARG A 269 8.36 17.21 15.84
N SER A 270 9.10 17.36 16.93
CA SER A 270 8.97 16.53 18.13
C SER A 270 7.54 16.49 18.69
N ASP A 271 6.89 17.65 18.77
CA ASP A 271 5.57 17.78 19.38
C ASP A 271 4.49 17.18 18.48
N ASP A 272 4.59 17.39 17.16
CA ASP A 272 3.71 16.76 16.16
C ASP A 272 3.77 15.23 16.26
N VAL A 273 4.99 14.67 16.30
CA VAL A 273 5.21 13.21 16.43
C VAL A 273 4.68 12.70 17.77
N SER A 274 4.90 13.44 18.86
CA SER A 274 4.45 13.03 20.20
C SER A 274 2.92 13.05 20.32
N SER A 275 2.27 14.08 19.78
CA SER A 275 0.82 14.18 19.68
C SER A 275 0.23 13.02 18.88
N LEU A 276 0.83 12.71 17.73
CA LEU A 276 0.40 11.59 16.89
C LEU A 276 0.53 10.23 17.60
N ILE A 277 1.66 9.97 18.27
CA ILE A 277 1.84 8.75 19.08
C ILE A 277 0.75 8.65 20.15
N SER A 278 0.46 9.76 20.85
CA SER A 278 -0.59 9.78 21.88
C SER A 278 -1.96 9.43 21.29
N GLN A 279 -2.29 9.96 20.11
CA GLN A 279 -3.55 9.68 19.43
C GLN A 279 -3.65 8.22 18.96
N ILE A 280 -2.58 7.67 18.39
CA ILE A 280 -2.56 6.25 17.98
C ILE A 280 -2.70 5.35 19.21
N ASN A 281 -1.96 5.64 20.29
CA ASN A 281 -2.07 4.90 21.56
C ASN A 281 -3.48 4.92 22.16
N ALA A 282 -4.26 5.97 21.91
CA ALA A 282 -5.66 6.05 22.32
C ALA A 282 -6.60 5.15 21.50
N HIS A 283 -6.22 4.78 20.27
CA HIS A 283 -7.02 3.91 19.39
C HIS A 283 -6.68 2.42 19.54
N ILE A 284 -5.44 2.08 19.93
CA ILE A 284 -4.99 0.68 20.05
C ILE A 284 -5.24 0.06 21.43
N ARG A 285 -5.68 0.86 22.42
CA ARG A 285 -6.06 0.40 23.76
C ARG A 285 -7.53 0.00 23.80
#